data_AF-N9MGI1-F1
#
_entry.id   AF-N9MGI1-F1
#
_cell.length_a   1.000
_cell.length_b   1.000
_cell.length_c   1.000
_cell.angle_alpha   90.00
_cell.angle_beta   90.00
_cell.angle_gamma   90.00
#
_symmetry.space_group_name_H-M   'P 1'
#
loop_
_entity.id
_entity.type
_entity.pdbx_description
1 polymer ?
#
loop_
_entity_poly.entity_id
_entity_poly.type
_entity_poly.pdbx_seq_one_letter_code
_entity_poly.pdbx_strand_id
1 'polypeptide(L)'
;MDIQKDFLNMQIAYEKNCAIRCNCSYEELKAQLDRSESLFGTRYLEGSPRHENWLLWVEAWQAAKAQAVPVKLVLELEKGRFKEYEYKALLRQSLRASKVTRSKLNWVHVMSMLGTGSTVAHRICEALGVNPDGTEFKTQEPAND
;
A
#
# COMPACT_ATOMS: atom_id res chain seq x y z
N MET A 1 -6.67 -5.63 6.72
CA MET A 1 -5.97 -4.34 6.76
C MET A 1 -6.45 -3.63 8.00
N ASP A 2 -5.57 -3.44 8.98
CA ASP A 2 -5.94 -2.96 10.30
C ASP A 2 -6.01 -1.43 10.29
N ILE A 3 -7.20 -0.90 9.97
CA ILE A 3 -7.46 0.54 9.80
C ILE A 3 -7.00 1.34 11.03
N GLN A 4 -7.05 0.71 12.22
CA GLN A 4 -6.61 1.31 13.47
C GLN A 4 -5.09 1.51 13.51
N LYS A 5 -4.31 0.55 12.99
CA LYS A 5 -2.85 0.63 12.91
C LYS A 5 -2.40 1.70 11.91
N ASP A 6 -3.06 1.81 10.77
CA ASP A 6 -2.77 2.86 9.77
C ASP A 6 -3.00 4.25 10.33
N PHE A 7 -4.13 4.45 11.03
CA PHE A 7 -4.46 5.72 11.65
C PHE A 7 -3.46 6.10 12.75
N LEU A 8 -3.09 5.14 13.61
CA LEU A 8 -2.09 5.35 14.65
C LEU A 8 -0.72 5.73 14.07
N ASN A 9 -0.27 5.04 13.03
CA ASN A 9 1.00 5.37 12.36
C ASN A 9 0.97 6.78 11.75
N MET A 10 -0.15 7.18 11.16
CA MET A 10 -0.35 8.52 10.60
C MET A 10 -0.32 9.59 11.70
N GLN A 11 -0.94 9.35 12.84
CA GLN A 11 -0.92 10.25 14.00
C GLN A 11 0.49 10.41 14.57
N ILE A 12 1.22 9.30 14.74
CA ILE A 12 2.61 9.30 15.22
C ILE A 12 3.51 10.09 14.25
N ALA A 13 3.31 9.94 12.94
CA ALA A 13 4.10 10.67 11.93
C ALA A 13 3.89 12.19 12.04
N TYR A 14 2.64 12.62 12.23
CA TYR A 14 2.32 14.03 12.49
C TYR A 14 2.99 14.55 13.77
N GLU A 15 2.92 13.80 14.86
CA GLU A 15 3.50 14.20 16.14
C GLU A 15 5.03 14.27 16.09
N LYS A 16 5.68 13.33 15.40
CA LYS A 16 7.13 13.41 15.14
C LYS A 16 7.50 14.65 14.34
N ASN A 17 6.72 15.02 13.32
CA ASN A 17 6.94 16.26 12.58
C ASN A 17 6.79 17.49 13.50
N CYS A 18 5.78 17.48 14.37
CA CYS A 18 5.60 18.55 15.35
C CYS A 18 6.78 18.65 16.32
N ALA A 19 7.30 17.51 16.81
CA ALA A 19 8.46 17.48 17.71
C ALA A 19 9.70 18.11 17.04
N ILE A 20 9.94 17.79 15.76
CA ILE A 20 11.00 18.42 14.95
C ILE A 20 10.80 19.94 14.87
N ARG A 21 9.57 20.40 14.56
CA ARG A 21 9.25 21.84 14.48
C ARG A 21 9.39 22.57 15.82
N CYS A 22 9.11 21.89 16.92
CA CYS A 22 9.21 22.42 18.28
C CYS A 22 10.61 22.25 18.89
N ASN A 23 11.56 21.67 18.17
CA ASN A 23 12.92 21.36 18.65
C ASN A 23 12.92 20.59 20.00
N CYS A 24 12.01 19.62 20.14
CA CYS A 24 11.93 18.74 21.29
C CYS A 24 11.93 17.27 20.85
N SER A 25 12.13 16.36 21.79
CA SER A 25 12.01 14.94 21.49
C SER A 25 10.54 14.53 21.30
N TYR A 26 10.32 13.48 20.53
CA TYR A 26 8.98 12.91 20.35
C TYR A 26 8.37 12.47 21.67
N GLU A 27 9.14 11.86 22.57
CA GLU A 27 8.66 11.39 23.87
C GLU A 27 8.22 12.54 24.79
N GLU A 28 8.97 13.65 24.81
CA GLU A 28 8.59 14.85 25.56
C GLU A 28 7.29 15.46 25.03
N LEU A 29 7.17 15.59 23.71
CA LEU A 29 5.94 16.11 23.09
C LEU A 29 4.76 15.18 23.36
N LYS A 30 4.96 13.86 23.21
CA LYS A 30 3.93 12.86 23.46
C LYS A 30 3.44 12.94 24.91
N ALA A 31 4.34 13.04 25.89
CA ALA A 31 3.96 13.17 27.29
C ALA A 31 3.20 14.48 27.61
N GLN A 32 3.45 15.55 26.86
CA GLN A 32 2.65 16.79 26.96
C GLN A 32 1.25 16.62 26.37
N LEU A 33 1.14 15.95 25.22
CA LEU A 33 -0.13 15.67 24.56
C LEU A 33 -0.99 14.70 25.39
N ASP A 34 -0.40 13.63 25.92
CA ASP A 34 -1.08 12.67 26.79
C ASP A 34 -1.63 13.36 28.06
N ARG A 35 -0.84 14.29 28.64
CA ARG A 35 -1.30 15.11 29.77
C ARG A 35 -2.45 16.04 29.38
N SER A 36 -2.36 16.68 28.21
CA SER A 36 -3.41 17.57 27.71
C SER A 36 -4.71 16.82 27.43
N GLU A 37 -4.60 15.63 26.85
CA GLU A 37 -5.72 14.73 26.60
C GLU A 37 -6.39 14.28 27.91
N SER A 38 -5.59 13.96 28.94
CA SER A 38 -6.11 13.62 30.26
C SER A 38 -6.84 14.79 30.95
N LEU A 39 -6.43 16.03 30.68
CA LEU A 39 -6.99 17.23 31.33
C LEU A 39 -8.20 17.79 30.60
N PHE A 40 -8.19 17.76 29.27
CA PHE A 40 -9.19 18.43 28.43
C PHE A 40 -10.07 17.45 27.63
N GLY A 41 -9.80 16.15 27.69
CA GLY A 41 -10.52 15.12 26.93
C GLY A 41 -10.20 15.11 25.43
N THR A 42 -9.30 15.98 24.97
CA THR A 42 -8.89 16.09 23.56
C THR A 42 -7.38 16.18 23.45
N ARG A 43 -6.80 15.42 22.53
CA ARG A 43 -5.35 15.43 22.28
C ARG A 43 -4.84 16.70 21.60
N TYR A 44 -5.65 17.24 20.67
CA TYR A 44 -5.37 18.50 19.98
C TYR A 44 -6.48 19.51 20.28
N LEU A 45 -6.19 20.43 21.19
CA LEU A 45 -7.14 21.42 21.68
C LEU A 45 -7.72 22.27 20.55
N GLU A 46 -9.04 22.31 20.45
CA GLU A 46 -9.77 23.11 19.45
C GLU A 46 -9.36 24.59 19.52
N GLY A 47 -9.17 25.21 18.35
CA GLY A 47 -8.70 26.59 18.23
C GLY A 47 -7.19 26.80 18.45
N SER A 48 -6.43 25.75 18.78
CA SER A 48 -4.97 25.83 18.78
C SER A 48 -4.42 25.70 17.35
N PRO A 49 -3.28 26.35 17.01
CA PRO A 49 -2.61 26.14 15.72
C PRO A 49 -2.27 24.68 15.45
N ARG A 50 -2.12 23.87 16.51
CA ARG A 50 -1.87 22.43 16.38
C ARG A 50 -3.12 21.69 15.90
N HIS A 51 -4.30 22.03 16.41
CA HIS A 51 -5.56 21.43 15.97
C HIS A 51 -5.85 21.72 14.49
N GLU A 52 -5.66 22.97 14.05
CA GLU A 52 -5.83 23.32 12.62
C GLU A 52 -4.86 22.56 11.72
N ASN A 53 -3.58 22.48 12.11
CA ASN A 53 -2.58 21.70 11.38
C ASN A 53 -2.89 20.20 11.37
N TRP A 54 -3.49 19.68 12.44
CA TRP A 54 -3.91 18.28 12.51
C TRP A 54 -5.05 17.99 11.52
N LEU A 55 -6.05 18.87 11.43
CA LEU A 55 -7.15 18.73 10.46
C LEU A 55 -6.62 18.72 9.02
N LEU A 56 -5.73 19.65 8.66
CA LEU A 56 -5.09 19.71 7.34
C LEU A 56 -4.28 18.44 7.05
N TRP A 57 -3.55 17.92 8.04
CA TRP A 57 -2.79 16.69 7.90
C TRP A 57 -3.69 15.48 7.64
N VAL A 58 -4.80 15.36 8.39
CA VAL A 58 -5.78 14.27 8.21
C VAL A 58 -6.41 14.35 6.83
N GLU A 59 -6.84 15.54 6.39
CA GLU A 59 -7.41 15.74 5.06
C GLU A 59 -6.43 15.36 3.95
N ALA A 60 -5.18 15.84 4.03
CA ALA A 60 -4.13 15.50 3.08
C ALA A 60 -3.82 13.99 3.06
N TRP A 61 -3.80 13.34 4.23
CA TRP A 61 -3.59 11.90 4.33
C TRP A 61 -4.77 11.11 3.73
N GLN A 62 -6.01 11.52 3.98
CA GLN A 62 -7.19 10.91 3.39
C GLN A 62 -7.18 11.09 1.87
N ALA A 63 -6.84 12.27 1.36
CA ALA A 63 -6.70 12.53 -0.07
C ALA A 63 -5.60 11.68 -0.72
N ALA A 64 -4.45 11.53 -0.05
CA ALA A 64 -3.36 10.66 -0.52
C ALA A 64 -3.75 9.18 -0.50
N LYS A 65 -4.45 8.73 0.56
CA LYS A 65 -4.97 7.36 0.66
C LYS A 65 -6.04 7.08 -0.41
N ALA A 66 -6.85 8.09 -0.74
CA ALA A 66 -7.84 8.01 -1.81
C ALA A 66 -7.16 8.02 -3.19
N GLN A 67 -6.10 8.81 -3.42
CA GLN A 67 -5.33 8.79 -4.68
C GLN A 67 -4.49 7.53 -4.87
N ALA A 68 -4.23 6.78 -3.79
CA ALA A 68 -3.68 5.43 -3.88
C ALA A 68 -4.68 4.40 -4.47
N VAL A 69 -5.66 4.85 -5.26
CA VAL A 69 -6.43 3.95 -6.14
C VAL A 69 -5.42 3.23 -7.02
N PRO A 70 -5.41 1.88 -7.04
CA PRO A 70 -4.64 1.17 -8.05
C PRO A 70 -5.19 1.64 -9.40
N VAL A 71 -4.37 2.31 -10.20
CA VAL A 71 -4.75 2.77 -11.54
C VAL A 71 -5.41 1.56 -12.22
N LYS A 72 -6.73 1.63 -12.47
CA LYS A 72 -7.46 0.51 -13.06
C LYS A 72 -7.43 0.70 -14.56
N LEU A 73 -7.08 -0.35 -15.28
CA LEU A 73 -7.22 -0.38 -16.73
C LEU A 73 -8.68 -0.66 -17.07
N VAL A 74 -9.30 0.21 -17.85
CA VAL A 74 -10.61 -0.06 -18.47
C VAL A 74 -10.34 -0.60 -19.87
N LEU A 75 -10.72 -1.86 -20.10
CA LEU A 75 -10.64 -2.47 -21.43
C LEU A 75 -12.05 -2.63 -22.00
N GLU A 76 -12.25 -2.21 -23.25
CA GLU A 76 -13.45 -2.54 -24.02
C GLU A 76 -13.27 -3.95 -24.62
N LEU A 77 -14.17 -4.86 -24.27
CA LEU A 77 -14.10 -6.26 -24.70
C LEU A 77 -14.87 -6.50 -26.00
N GLU A 78 -16.05 -5.91 -26.11
CA GLU A 78 -16.93 -5.90 -27.29
C GLU A 78 -17.66 -4.56 -27.30
N LYS A 79 -18.12 -4.08 -28.47
CA LYS A 79 -18.76 -2.76 -28.66
C LYS A 79 -19.69 -2.39 -27.48
N GLY A 80 -19.22 -1.51 -26.59
CA GLY A 80 -19.96 -1.01 -25.42
C GLY A 80 -19.85 -1.81 -24.12
N ARG A 81 -19.15 -2.94 -24.09
CA ARG A 81 -18.85 -3.72 -22.86
C ARG A 81 -17.46 -3.40 -22.34
N PHE A 82 -17.41 -2.62 -21.28
CA PHE A 82 -16.18 -2.26 -20.59
C PHE A 82 -15.96 -3.16 -19.37
N LYS A 83 -14.71 -3.53 -19.12
CA LYS A 83 -14.32 -4.23 -17.90
C LYS A 83 -13.10 -3.57 -17.28
N GLU A 84 -13.23 -3.23 -16.00
CA GLU A 84 -12.13 -2.73 -15.19
C GLU A 84 -11.25 -3.89 -14.73
N TYR A 85 -9.94 -3.70 -14.85
CA TYR A 85 -8.93 -4.62 -14.34
C TYR A 85 -7.90 -3.86 -13.51
N GLU A 86 -7.49 -4.46 -12.39
CA GLU A 86 -6.25 -4.08 -11.73
C GLU A 86 -5.07 -4.55 -12.60
N TYR A 87 -4.04 -3.71 -12.81
CA TYR A 87 -2.87 -4.06 -13.64
C TYR A 87 -2.25 -5.40 -13.26
N LYS A 88 -2.07 -5.67 -11.96
CA LYS A 88 -1.48 -6.92 -11.47
C LYS A 88 -2.34 -8.13 -11.82
N ALA A 89 -3.66 -8.01 -11.68
CA ALA A 89 -4.58 -9.09 -12.03
C ALA A 89 -4.53 -9.40 -13.53
N LEU A 90 -4.52 -8.36 -14.39
CA LEU A 90 -4.44 -8.52 -15.83
C LEU A 90 -3.10 -9.14 -16.26
N LEU A 91 -1.98 -8.68 -15.70
CA LEU A 91 -0.66 -9.24 -15.97
C LEU A 91 -0.57 -10.71 -15.54
N ARG A 92 -1.15 -11.07 -14.39
CA ARG A 92 -1.20 -12.48 -13.95
C ARG A 92 -2.01 -13.32 -14.94
N GLN A 93 -3.15 -12.82 -15.39
CA GLN A 93 -4.00 -13.54 -16.35
C GLN A 93 -3.29 -13.74 -17.69
N SER A 94 -2.60 -12.72 -18.21
CA SER A 94 -1.88 -12.83 -19.48
C SER A 94 -0.70 -13.82 -19.39
N LEU A 95 0.05 -13.77 -18.29
CA LEU A 95 1.15 -14.72 -18.03
C LEU A 95 0.65 -16.16 -17.89
N ARG A 96 -0.50 -16.37 -17.23
CA ARG A 96 -1.11 -17.70 -17.08
C ARG A 96 -1.64 -18.27 -18.40
N ALA A 97 -2.14 -17.41 -19.30
CA ALA A 97 -2.63 -17.82 -20.62
C ALA A 97 -1.51 -18.14 -21.62
N SER A 98 -0.26 -17.78 -21.32
CA SER A 98 0.87 -17.99 -22.22
C SER A 98 1.26 -19.48 -22.33
N LYS A 99 1.70 -19.88 -23.52
CA LYS A 99 2.01 -21.27 -23.90
C LYS A 99 3.35 -21.81 -23.37
N VAL A 100 4.15 -21.00 -22.67
CA VAL A 100 5.56 -21.31 -22.33
C VAL A 100 5.70 -22.26 -21.11
N THR A 101 4.60 -22.64 -20.46
CA THR A 101 4.54 -23.11 -19.05
C THR A 101 4.56 -24.63 -18.78
N ARG A 102 5.12 -25.49 -19.64
CA ARG A 102 5.05 -26.94 -19.35
C ARG A 102 6.08 -27.50 -18.35
N SER A 103 7.19 -26.81 -18.10
CA SER A 103 8.22 -27.32 -17.17
C SER A 103 9.21 -26.27 -16.63
N LYS A 104 9.02 -24.98 -16.94
CA LYS A 104 9.93 -23.91 -16.54
C LYS A 104 9.51 -23.33 -15.18
N LEU A 105 10.49 -22.87 -14.40
CA LEU A 105 10.23 -22.11 -13.18
C LEU A 105 9.49 -20.81 -13.52
N ASN A 106 8.61 -20.37 -12.63
CA ASN A 106 7.76 -19.21 -12.83
C ASN A 106 8.57 -17.94 -13.11
N TRP A 107 9.72 -17.75 -12.45
CA TRP A 107 10.60 -16.60 -12.74
C TRP A 107 11.17 -16.66 -14.17
N VAL A 108 11.55 -17.84 -14.68
CA VAL A 108 12.07 -18.01 -16.05
C VAL A 108 10.97 -17.70 -17.07
N HIS A 109 9.74 -18.12 -16.78
CA HIS A 109 8.57 -17.80 -17.58
C HIS A 109 8.34 -16.29 -17.67
N VAL A 110 8.30 -15.60 -16.52
CA VAL A 110 8.14 -14.15 -16.45
C VAL A 110 9.27 -13.43 -17.21
N MET A 111 10.50 -13.83 -16.97
CA MET A 111 11.69 -13.30 -17.64
C MET A 111 11.56 -13.40 -19.17
N SER A 112 11.14 -14.57 -19.67
CA SER A 112 11.00 -14.82 -21.12
C SER A 112 9.84 -14.03 -21.73
N MET A 113 8.74 -13.88 -21.01
CA MET A 113 7.53 -13.19 -21.50
C MET A 113 7.67 -11.67 -21.49
N LEU A 114 8.39 -11.13 -20.51
CA LEU A 114 8.49 -9.68 -20.28
C LEU A 114 9.85 -9.10 -20.68
N GLY A 115 10.83 -9.94 -21.03
CA GLY A 115 12.18 -9.50 -21.41
C GLY A 115 12.97 -8.85 -20.28
N THR A 116 12.66 -9.19 -19.03
CA THR A 116 13.31 -8.61 -17.83
C THR A 116 14.53 -9.42 -17.39
N GLY A 117 15.35 -8.88 -16.47
CA GLY A 117 16.38 -9.67 -15.78
C GLY A 117 15.80 -10.60 -14.70
N SER A 118 16.61 -11.55 -14.20
CA SER A 118 16.19 -12.53 -13.18
C SER A 118 15.70 -11.89 -11.88
N THR A 119 16.47 -10.93 -11.32
CA THR A 119 16.08 -10.21 -10.09
C THR A 119 14.72 -9.53 -10.21
N VAL A 120 14.45 -8.94 -11.38
CA VAL A 120 13.17 -8.28 -11.65
C VAL A 120 12.06 -9.33 -11.81
N ALA A 121 12.33 -10.45 -12.46
CA ALA A 121 11.36 -11.53 -12.62
C ALA A 121 10.94 -12.15 -11.27
N HIS A 122 11.87 -12.35 -10.33
CA HIS A 122 11.55 -12.79 -8.97
C HIS A 122 10.61 -11.82 -8.26
N ARG A 123 10.94 -10.52 -8.28
CA ARG A 123 10.09 -9.46 -7.68
C ARG A 123 8.72 -9.40 -8.32
N ILE A 124 8.60 -9.64 -9.63
CA ILE A 124 7.31 -9.69 -10.32
C ILE A 124 6.50 -10.91 -9.85
N CYS A 125 7.11 -12.10 -9.75
CA CYS A 125 6.45 -13.29 -9.21
C CYS A 125 5.90 -13.03 -7.80
N GLU A 126 6.72 -12.47 -6.90
CA GLU A 126 6.32 -12.10 -5.54
C GLU A 126 5.19 -11.06 -5.52
N ALA A 127 5.30 -10.00 -6.34
CA ALA A 127 4.27 -8.97 -6.45
C ALA A 127 2.94 -9.52 -7.00
N LEU A 128 3.00 -10.61 -7.78
CA LEU A 128 1.87 -11.37 -8.27
C LEU A 128 1.43 -12.50 -7.32
N GLY A 129 2.07 -12.66 -6.16
CA GLY A 129 1.78 -13.72 -5.19
C GLY A 129 2.05 -15.13 -5.72
N VAL A 130 2.92 -15.28 -6.73
CA VAL A 130 3.28 -16.55 -7.36
C VAL A 130 4.66 -16.98 -6.86
N ASN A 131 4.82 -18.26 -6.50
CA ASN A 131 6.13 -18.80 -6.12
C ASN A 131 7.12 -18.68 -7.29
N PRO A 132 8.21 -17.90 -7.19
CA PRO A 132 9.17 -17.76 -8.28
C PRO A 132 9.80 -19.09 -8.71
N ASP A 133 10.06 -19.97 -7.74
CA ASP A 133 10.69 -21.28 -7.93
C ASP A 133 9.68 -22.41 -8.11
N GLY A 134 8.38 -22.08 -8.15
CA GLY A 134 7.33 -23.01 -8.53
C GLY A 134 7.27 -23.21 -10.03
N THR A 135 6.63 -24.30 -10.45
CA THR A 135 6.30 -24.58 -11.87
C THR A 135 4.83 -24.33 -12.18
N GLU A 136 3.99 -24.20 -11.16
CA GLU A 136 2.60 -23.82 -11.31
C GLU A 136 2.43 -22.30 -11.15
N PHE A 137 1.94 -21.63 -12.19
CA PHE A 137 1.67 -20.19 -12.16
C PHE A 137 0.33 -19.89 -11.47
N LYS A 138 0.27 -20.19 -10.17
CA LYS A 138 -0.89 -19.96 -9.29
C LYS A 138 -0.47 -19.07 -8.12
N THR A 139 -1.43 -18.32 -7.58
CA THR A 139 -1.24 -17.59 -6.32
C THR A 139 -1.04 -18.57 -5.18
N GLN A 140 -0.05 -18.32 -4.33
CA GLN A 140 0.04 -18.96 -3.03
C GLN A 140 -1.12 -18.44 -2.18
N GLU A 141 -1.92 -19.35 -1.63
CA GLU A 141 -2.85 -18.97 -0.55
C GLU A 141 -2.01 -18.49 0.63
N PRO A 142 -2.40 -17.39 1.30
CA PRO A 142 -1.72 -16.99 2.52
C PRO A 142 -1.84 -18.15 3.52
N ALA A 143 -0.71 -18.65 4.00
CA ALA A 143 -0.70 -19.55 5.14
C ALA A 143 -1.35 -18.80 6.31
N ASN A 144 -2.58 -19.18 6.65
CA ASN A 144 -3.24 -18.70 7.85
C ASN A 144 -2.55 -19.39 9.03
N ASP A 145 -1.59 -18.69 9.65
CA ASP A 145 -1.08 -18.96 10.99
C ASP A 145 -1.74 -18.01 12.00
#